data_AF-A0A6I3MKN2-F1
#
_entry.id   AF-A0A6I3MKN2-F1
#
_cell.length_a   1.000
_cell.length_b   1.000
_cell.length_c   1.000
_cell.angle_alpha   90.00
_cell.angle_beta   90.00
_cell.angle_gamma   90.00
#
_symmetry.space_group_name_H-M   'P 1'
#
loop_
_entity.id
_entity.type
_entity.pdbx_description
1 polymer ?
#
loop_
_entity_poly.entity_id
_entity_poly.type
_entity_poly.pdbx_seq_one_letter_code
_entity_poly.pdbx_strand_id
1 'polypeptide(L)'
;MENECCNIHVDLEDGRHYGLTVWTYQFLETIINLNRKSGENLYGLYQKPPDLFVKELTKDCIRQTIEDLLKIDDLERVLNSSIL
;
A
#
# COMPACT_ATOMS: atom_id res chain seq x y z
N MET A 1 -7.63 -10.03 -5.98
CA MET A 1 -7.82 -9.11 -7.14
C MET A 1 -6.47 -8.50 -7.48
N GLU A 2 -6.09 -8.39 -8.75
CA GLU A 2 -4.73 -7.97 -9.15
C GLU A 2 -4.60 -6.51 -9.59
N ASN A 3 -5.72 -5.81 -9.86
CA ASN A 3 -5.77 -4.40 -10.26
C ASN A 3 -6.80 -3.66 -9.41
N GLU A 4 -6.47 -3.46 -8.14
CA GLU A 4 -7.34 -2.83 -7.16
C GLU A 4 -6.53 -2.14 -6.04
N CYS A 5 -7.21 -1.29 -5.28
CA CYS A 5 -6.73 -0.72 -4.03
C CYS A 5 -7.72 -0.94 -2.88
N CYS A 6 -7.24 -1.02 -1.65
CA CYS A 6 -8.11 -1.01 -0.48
C CYS A 6 -7.42 -0.40 0.75
N ASN A 7 -8.24 -0.01 1.73
CA ASN A 7 -7.75 0.28 3.07
C ASN A 7 -7.99 -0.95 3.94
N ILE A 8 -7.01 -1.30 4.77
CA ILE A 8 -7.08 -2.41 5.72
C ILE A 8 -6.81 -1.93 7.13
N HIS A 9 -7.31 -2.69 8.09
CA HIS A 9 -6.91 -2.60 9.49
C HIS A 9 -6.09 -3.85 9.82
N VAL A 10 -4.98 -3.65 10.52
CA VAL A 10 -4.16 -4.72 11.09
C VAL A 10 -4.21 -4.59 12.61
N ASP A 11 -4.83 -5.57 13.25
CA ASP A 11 -4.93 -5.67 14.70
C ASP A 11 -3.93 -6.73 15.19
N LEU A 12 -3.04 -6.35 16.09
CA LEU A 12 -2.05 -7.24 16.70
C LEU A 12 -2.50 -7.69 18.10
N GLU A 13 -2.04 -8.87 18.53
CA GLU A 13 -2.39 -9.43 19.85
C GLU A 13 -1.88 -8.59 21.02
N ASP A 14 -0.83 -7.79 20.81
CA ASP A 14 -0.28 -6.85 21.79
C ASP A 14 -1.09 -5.55 21.93
N GLY A 15 -2.21 -5.43 21.20
CA GLY A 15 -3.11 -4.28 21.24
C GLY A 15 -2.72 -3.13 20.32
N ARG A 16 -1.70 -3.28 19.47
CA ARG A 16 -1.40 -2.30 18.42
C ARG A 16 -2.39 -2.43 17.25
N HIS A 17 -2.70 -1.28 16.67
CA HIS A 17 -3.65 -1.15 15.56
C HIS A 17 -3.07 -0.27 14.46
N TYR A 18 -3.10 -0.75 13.22
CA TYR A 18 -2.61 -0.04 12.05
C TYR A 18 -3.70 0.11 11.00
N GLY A 19 -3.86 1.32 10.47
CA GLY A 19 -4.62 1.57 9.24
C GLY A 19 -3.67 1.73 8.08
N LEU A 20 -3.82 0.93 7.02
CA LEU A 20 -2.93 0.94 5.85
C LEU A 20 -3.74 1.07 4.57
N THR A 21 -3.29 1.92 3.67
CA THR A 21 -3.68 1.91 2.26
C THR A 21 -2.78 0.93 1.50
N VAL A 22 -3.39 -0.01 0.79
CA VAL A 22 -2.71 -1.07 0.05
C VAL A 22 -3.12 -1.02 -1.41
N TRP A 23 -2.14 -0.90 -2.30
CA TRP A 23 -2.37 -0.98 -3.74
C TRP A 23 -1.76 -2.25 -4.31
N THR A 24 -2.33 -2.72 -5.42
CA THR A 24 -1.68 -3.72 -6.26
C THR A 24 -0.74 -3.07 -7.26
N TYR A 25 0.24 -3.82 -7.76
CA TYR A 25 1.15 -3.30 -8.79
C TYR A 25 0.41 -2.85 -10.06
N GLN A 26 -0.61 -3.59 -10.52
CA GLN A 26 -1.37 -3.21 -11.71
C GLN A 26 -2.22 -1.94 -11.47
N PHE A 27 -2.66 -1.70 -10.24
CA PHE A 27 -3.41 -0.49 -9.89
C PHE A 27 -2.57 0.79 -10.03
N LEU A 28 -1.25 0.71 -9.78
CA LEU A 28 -0.35 1.84 -10.02
C LEU A 28 -0.39 2.30 -11.49
N GLU A 29 -0.41 1.36 -12.44
CA GLU A 29 -0.52 1.68 -13.86
C GLU A 29 -1.87 2.32 -14.19
N THR A 30 -2.95 1.79 -13.61
CA THR A 30 -4.31 2.32 -13.78
C THR A 30 -4.38 3.78 -13.32
N ILE A 31 -3.86 4.10 -12.13
CA ILE A 31 -3.94 5.46 -11.59
C ILE A 31 -3.03 6.45 -12.35
N ILE A 32 -1.86 6.02 -12.83
CA ILE A 32 -1.00 6.85 -13.69
C ILE A 32 -1.73 7.22 -14.99
N ASN A 33 -2.38 6.23 -15.62
CA ASN A 33 -3.12 6.45 -16.85
C ASN A 33 -4.36 7.33 -16.66
N LEU A 34 -5.03 7.20 -15.51
CA LEU A 34 -6.13 8.09 -15.14
C LEU A 34 -5.63 9.53 -14.99
N ASN A 35 -4.56 9.73 -14.24
CA ASN A 35 -3.95 11.03 -13.97
C ASN A 35 -3.43 11.73 -15.23
N ARG A 36 -2.90 10.96 -16.18
CA ARG A 36 -2.53 11.48 -17.51
C ARG A 36 -3.73 12.09 -18.25
N LYS A 37 -4.92 11.51 -18.10
CA LYS A 37 -6.16 11.97 -18.75
C LYS A 37 -6.85 13.09 -17.97
N SER A 38 -6.87 13.03 -16.64
CA SER A 38 -7.53 14.01 -15.78
C SER A 38 -6.70 15.27 -15.57
N GLY A 39 -5.38 15.21 -15.76
CA GLY A 39 -4.44 16.28 -15.45
C GLY A 39 -3.95 16.29 -14.00
N GLU A 40 -4.50 15.41 -13.14
CA GLU A 40 -4.08 15.26 -11.75
C GLU A 40 -2.63 14.78 -11.65
N ASN A 41 -1.99 15.07 -10.50
CA ASN A 41 -0.58 14.78 -10.24
C ASN A 41 0.36 15.21 -11.40
N LEU A 42 0.13 16.42 -11.93
CA LEU A 42 0.85 16.99 -13.08
C LEU A 42 0.81 16.05 -14.30
N TYR A 43 -0.39 15.67 -14.75
CA TYR A 43 -0.60 14.72 -15.86
C TYR A 43 0.03 13.34 -15.59
N GLY A 44 -0.02 12.90 -14.33
CA GLY A 44 0.56 11.61 -13.90
C GLY A 44 2.09 11.61 -13.81
N LEU A 45 2.76 12.77 -13.73
CA LEU A 45 4.21 12.88 -13.52
C LEU A 45 4.67 12.15 -12.26
N TYR A 46 3.87 12.18 -11.20
CA TYR A 46 4.16 11.51 -9.94
C TYR A 46 2.92 10.80 -9.40
N GLN A 47 3.13 9.85 -8.50
CA GLN A 47 2.09 9.33 -7.62
C GLN A 47 2.57 9.46 -6.19
N LYS A 48 1.66 9.81 -5.28
CA LYS A 48 1.92 9.63 -3.86
C LYS A 48 1.73 8.14 -3.57
N PRO A 49 2.77 7.40 -3.17
CA PRO A 49 2.64 5.97 -2.96
C PRO A 49 1.69 5.69 -1.78
N PRO A 50 1.00 4.54 -1.80
CA PRO A 50 0.30 4.00 -0.64
C PRO A 50 1.30 3.57 0.44
N ASP A 51 0.81 3.13 1.60
CA ASP A 51 1.66 2.53 2.63
C ASP A 51 2.32 1.24 2.14
N LEU A 52 1.61 0.46 1.32
CA LEU A 52 2.10 -0.83 0.84
C LEU A 52 1.66 -1.15 -0.59
N PHE A 53 2.58 -1.73 -1.36
CA PHE A 53 2.26 -2.42 -2.61
C PHE A 53 2.34 -3.93 -2.46
N VAL A 54 1.33 -4.64 -2.95
CA VAL A 54 1.28 -6.11 -2.97
C VAL A 54 1.00 -6.64 -4.37
N LYS A 55 1.25 -7.92 -4.60
CA LYS A 55 0.92 -8.58 -5.88
C LYS A 55 -0.58 -8.61 -6.14
N GLU A 56 -1.37 -8.94 -5.12
CA GLU A 56 -2.82 -9.09 -5.22
C GLU A 56 -3.50 -8.79 -3.88
N LEU A 57 -4.73 -8.26 -3.94
CA LEU A 57 -5.58 -8.09 -2.75
C LEU A 57 -6.27 -9.42 -2.41
N THR A 58 -5.49 -10.34 -1.85
CA THR A 58 -6.01 -11.54 -1.20
C THR A 58 -5.60 -11.52 0.27
N LYS A 59 -6.44 -12.08 1.15
CA LYS A 59 -6.15 -12.13 2.59
C LYS A 59 -4.81 -12.80 2.85
N ASP A 60 -4.48 -13.87 2.13
CA ASP A 60 -3.22 -14.58 2.30
C ASP A 60 -2.01 -13.78 1.82
N CYS A 61 -2.08 -13.11 0.67
CA CYS A 61 -0.97 -12.27 0.19
C CYS A 61 -0.71 -11.11 1.16
N ILE A 62 -1.77 -10.42 1.61
CA ILE A 62 -1.65 -9.32 2.58
C ILE A 62 -1.10 -9.83 3.91
N ARG A 63 -1.68 -10.91 4.46
CA ARG A 63 -1.25 -11.47 5.74
C ARG A 63 0.22 -11.88 5.72
N GLN A 64 0.65 -12.64 4.71
CA GLN A 64 2.05 -13.03 4.58
C GLN A 64 2.99 -11.83 4.47
N THR A 65 2.56 -10.78 3.75
CA THR A 65 3.34 -9.55 3.63
C THR A 65 3.49 -8.84 4.97
N ILE A 66 2.39 -8.69 5.73
CA ILE A 66 2.43 -8.07 7.06
C ILE A 66 3.27 -8.90 8.04
N GLU A 67 3.11 -10.22 8.05
CA GLU A 67 3.91 -11.14 8.87
C GLU A 67 5.41 -11.07 8.53
N ASP A 68 5.77 -10.82 7.27
CA ASP A 68 7.17 -10.63 6.86
C ASP A 68 7.72 -9.28 7.33
N LEU A 69 6.97 -8.20 7.13
CA LEU A 69 7.37 -6.85 7.56
C LEU A 69 7.59 -6.78 9.08
N LEU A 70 6.71 -7.40 9.87
CA LEU A 70 6.82 -7.45 11.33
C LEU A 70 8.04 -8.23 11.84
N LYS A 71 8.69 -9.06 11.01
CA LYS A 71 9.97 -9.70 11.37
C LYS A 71 11.15 -8.73 11.27
N ILE A 72 10.99 -7.64 10.52
CA ILE A 72 12.02 -6.64 10.28
C ILE A 72 11.97 -5.61 11.42
N ASP A 73 10.82 -4.95 11.59
CA ASP A 73 10.55 -3.99 12.67
C ASP A 73 9.03 -3.69 12.71
N ASP A 74 8.61 -2.79 13.59
CA ASP A 74 7.23 -2.33 13.68
C ASP A 74 6.77 -1.66 12.36
N LEU A 75 5.47 -1.79 12.02
CA LEU A 75 4.95 -1.33 10.71
C LEU A 75 5.17 0.17 10.49
N GLU A 76 5.06 0.99 11.53
CA GLU A 76 5.32 2.43 11.46
C GLU A 76 6.79 2.78 11.17
N ARG A 77 7.73 1.86 11.44
CA ARG A 77 9.16 2.05 11.18
C ARG A 77 9.56 1.55 9.80
N VAL A 78 8.94 0.47 9.32
CA VAL A 78 9.28 -0.15 8.02
C VAL A 78 8.50 0.44 6.85
N LEU A 79 7.25 0.87 7.05
CA LEU A 79 6.41 1.43 5.98
C LEU A 79 6.54 2.96 5.87
N ASN A 80 6.91 3.62 6.96
CA ASN A 80 7.07 5.06 6.99
C ASN A 80 8.54 5.45 7.20
N SER A 81 9.37 5.10 6.22
CA SER A 81 10.70 5.72 6.11
C SER A 81 10.48 7.16 5.70
N SER A 82 10.28 8.00 6.70
CA SER A 82 9.94 9.42 6.56
C SER A 82 10.82 10.06 5.49
N ILE A 83 10.21 10.85 4.60
CA ILE A 83 10.96 11.94 3.97
C ILE A 83 11.61 12.70 5.13
N LEU A 84 12.94 12.64 5.21
CA LEU A 84 13.74 13.39 6.19
C LEU A 84 13.54 14.90 6.01
#